data_AF-A0A927RWM4-F1
#
_entry.id   AF-A0A927RWM4-F1
#
_cell.length_a   1.000
_cell.length_b   1.000
_cell.length_c   1.000
_cell.angle_alpha   90.00
_cell.angle_beta   90.00
_cell.angle_gamma   90.00
#
_symmetry.space_group_name_H-M   'P 1'
#
loop_
_entity.id
_entity.type
_entity.pdbx_description
1 polymer ?
#
loop_
_entity_poly.entity_id
_entity_poly.type
_entity_poly.pdbx_seq_one_letter_code
_entity_poly.pdbx_strand_id
1 'polypeptide(L)'
;MKKISAYEIALSALSCALSTLFLTLGVYSGFFLFTAYLLASIALILPLCKRSWRGYLFAYVVTCLLSLLFASFRFWELIPFAMFFGLHPLVNELQLKLKINRWLAFFVKAVWFDGTVYFTWKLVFAITTPVAFVNQYILPIILVVGTLVFLAYDYFMFKWRVWANGLVSRISKK
;
A
#
# COMPACT_ATOMS: atom_id res chain seq x y z
N MET A 1 28.24 -7.34 2.86
CA MET A 1 26.86 -6.94 3.23
C MET A 1 26.90 -5.52 3.77
N LYS A 2 26.08 -4.60 3.24
CA LYS A 2 26.02 -3.20 3.74
C LYS A 2 25.45 -3.24 5.17
N LYS A 3 26.18 -2.70 6.15
CA LYS A 3 25.69 -2.62 7.55
C LYS A 3 24.47 -1.70 7.59
N ILE A 4 23.39 -2.16 8.22
CA ILE A 4 22.20 -1.35 8.47
C ILE A 4 22.60 -0.31 9.53
N SER A 5 22.39 0.96 9.22
CA SER A 5 22.68 2.05 10.17
C SER A 5 21.56 2.15 11.22
N ALA A 6 21.90 2.54 12.45
CA ALA A 6 20.91 2.81 13.51
C ALA A 6 19.82 3.78 13.04
N TYR A 7 20.18 4.75 12.19
CA TYR A 7 19.24 5.69 11.58
C TYR A 7 18.22 5.00 10.65
N GLU A 8 18.65 4.01 9.86
CA GLU A 8 17.76 3.25 8.97
C GLU A 8 16.75 2.42 9.77
N ILE A 9 17.19 1.85 10.90
CA ILE A 9 16.34 1.12 11.83
C ILE A 9 15.31 2.06 12.44
N ALA A 10 15.73 3.21 12.98
CA ALA A 10 14.85 4.20 13.56
C ALA A 10 13.80 4.71 12.56
N LEU A 11 14.22 4.99 11.31
CA LEU A 11 13.31 5.43 10.25
C LEU A 11 12.27 4.36 9.88
N SER A 12 12.68 3.08 9.85
CA SER A 12 11.75 1.96 9.63
C SER A 12 10.76 1.76 10.78
N ALA A 13 11.21 1.94 12.02
CA ALA A 13 10.33 1.87 13.20
C ALA A 13 9.31 3.01 13.20
N LEU A 14 9.72 4.24 12.91
CA LEU A 14 8.84 5.41 12.80
C LEU A 14 7.78 5.21 11.70
N SER A 15 8.23 4.76 10.53
CA SER A 15 7.38 4.44 9.38
C SER A 15 6.33 3.39 9.72
N CYS A 16 6.75 2.31 10.39
CA CYS A 16 5.86 1.26 10.88
C CYS A 16 4.83 1.81 11.87
N ALA A 17 5.25 2.61 12.86
CA ALA A 17 4.36 3.18 13.87
C ALA A 17 3.30 4.08 13.24
N LEU A 18 3.71 5.02 12.37
CA LEU A 18 2.79 5.92 11.67
C LEU A 18 1.83 5.16 10.77
N SER A 19 2.32 4.19 10.00
CA SER A 19 1.48 3.38 9.13
C SER A 19 0.47 2.57 9.93
N THR A 20 0.89 2.01 11.07
CA THR A 20 0.00 1.25 11.96
C THR A 20 -1.12 2.13 12.49
N LEU A 21 -0.79 3.33 12.97
CA LEU A 21 -1.77 4.29 13.50
C LEU A 21 -2.80 4.71 12.45
N PHE A 22 -2.38 5.03 11.22
CA PHE A 22 -3.32 5.40 10.18
C PHE A 22 -4.25 4.24 9.82
N LEU A 23 -3.74 3.02 9.73
CA LEU A 23 -4.56 1.84 9.45
C LEU A 23 -5.56 1.55 10.54
N THR A 24 -5.14 1.58 11.80
CA THR A 24 -6.04 1.28 12.92
C THR A 24 -7.17 2.30 12.98
N LEU A 25 -6.85 3.59 12.88
CA LEU A 25 -7.86 4.66 12.80
C LEU A 25 -8.78 4.50 11.60
N GLY A 26 -8.24 4.12 10.43
CA GLY A 26 -9.01 3.83 9.22
C GLY A 26 -10.05 2.75 9.44
N VAL A 27 -9.63 1.62 10.03
CA VAL A 27 -10.50 0.47 10.33
C VAL A 27 -11.61 0.86 11.31
N TYR A 28 -11.31 1.63 12.35
CA TYR A 28 -12.35 2.08 13.28
C TYR A 28 -13.31 3.10 12.66
N SER A 29 -12.84 3.96 11.76
CA SER A 29 -13.68 4.98 11.13
C SER A 29 -14.65 4.42 10.07
N GLY A 30 -14.30 3.32 9.39
CA GLY A 30 -15.06 2.73 8.28
C GLY A 30 -15.10 3.60 7.02
N PHE A 31 -15.63 4.82 7.12
CA PHE A 31 -15.77 5.78 6.01
C PHE A 31 -14.42 6.24 5.44
N PHE A 32 -13.40 6.43 6.27
CA PHE A 32 -12.07 6.90 5.85
C PHE A 32 -11.05 5.76 5.64
N LEU A 33 -11.52 4.52 5.54
CA LEU A 33 -10.66 3.34 5.38
C LEU A 33 -9.77 3.43 4.13
N PHE A 34 -10.33 3.84 2.99
CA PHE A 34 -9.56 4.02 1.77
C PHE A 34 -8.46 5.08 1.94
N THR A 35 -8.79 6.22 2.53
CA THR A 35 -7.84 7.31 2.80
C THR A 35 -6.75 6.89 3.77
N ALA A 36 -7.11 6.08 4.78
CA ALA A 36 -6.16 5.51 5.72
C ALA A 36 -5.16 4.58 5.03
N TYR A 37 -5.59 3.75 4.05
CA TYR A 37 -4.65 2.95 3.26
C TYR A 37 -3.65 3.82 2.49
N LEU A 38 -4.10 4.95 1.94
CA LEU A 38 -3.23 5.91 1.25
C LEU A 38 -2.19 6.51 2.22
N LEU A 39 -2.64 6.99 3.38
CA LEU A 39 -1.75 7.61 4.38
C LEU A 39 -0.76 6.60 4.96
N ALA A 40 -1.22 5.38 5.22
CA ALA A 40 -0.38 4.28 5.69
C ALA A 40 0.69 3.90 4.66
N SER A 41 0.31 3.78 3.39
CA SER A 41 1.27 3.50 2.32
C SER A 41 2.26 4.65 2.10
N ILE A 42 1.86 5.91 2.25
CA ILE A 42 2.79 7.06 2.26
C ILE A 42 3.78 6.97 3.42
N ALA A 43 3.30 6.65 4.63
CA ALA A 43 4.17 6.49 5.80
C ALA A 43 5.21 5.37 5.57
N LEU A 44 4.81 4.28 4.92
CA LEU A 44 5.72 3.19 4.54
C LEU A 44 6.79 3.59 3.53
N ILE A 45 6.65 4.68 2.76
CA ILE A 45 7.68 5.09 1.78
C ILE A 45 8.98 5.55 2.46
N LEU A 46 8.95 5.98 3.73
CA LEU A 46 10.10 6.58 4.41
C LEU A 46 11.39 5.73 4.36
N PRO A 47 11.39 4.41 4.63
CA PRO A 47 12.60 3.58 4.58
C PRO A 47 13.12 3.39 3.14
N LEU A 48 12.22 3.45 2.15
CA LEU A 48 12.57 3.40 0.73
C LEU A 48 13.35 4.65 0.31
N CYS A 49 13.14 5.80 0.96
CA CYS A 49 13.91 7.01 0.67
C CYS A 49 15.43 6.85 0.91
N LYS A 50 15.83 5.88 1.75
CA LYS A 50 17.24 5.49 1.97
C LYS A 50 17.68 4.30 1.13
N ARG A 51 16.85 3.87 0.18
CA ARG A 51 17.02 2.64 -0.62
C ARG A 51 17.10 1.37 0.23
N SER A 52 16.59 1.40 1.47
CA SER A 52 16.58 0.24 2.37
C SER A 52 15.32 -0.60 2.14
N TRP A 53 15.42 -1.55 1.21
CA TRP A 53 14.33 -2.47 0.87
C TRP A 53 13.97 -3.42 2.03
N ARG A 54 14.97 -3.83 2.82
CA ARG A 54 14.77 -4.68 4.01
C ARG A 54 14.00 -3.94 5.09
N GLY A 55 14.39 -2.68 5.37
CA GLY A 55 13.69 -1.85 6.36
C GLY A 55 12.22 -1.65 6.00
N TYR A 56 11.92 -1.44 4.72
CA TYR A 56 10.54 -1.39 4.23
C TYR A 56 9.79 -2.69 4.46
N LEU A 57 10.38 -3.82 4.05
CA LEU A 57 9.70 -5.12 4.11
C LEU A 57 9.37 -5.51 5.56
N PHE A 58 10.30 -5.28 6.49
CA PHE A 58 10.04 -5.49 7.91
C PHE A 58 9.00 -4.51 8.46
N ALA A 59 9.10 -3.21 8.13
CA ALA A 59 8.10 -2.24 8.56
C ALA A 59 6.70 -2.60 8.05
N TYR A 60 6.58 -3.06 6.81
CA TYR A 60 5.33 -3.50 6.20
C TYR A 60 4.74 -4.74 6.91
N VAL A 61 5.55 -5.78 7.12
CA VAL A 61 5.10 -7.01 7.81
C VAL A 61 4.66 -6.70 9.24
N VAL A 62 5.46 -5.93 9.98
CA VAL A 62 5.14 -5.54 11.36
C VAL A 62 3.89 -4.66 11.37
N THR A 63 3.73 -3.73 10.43
CA THR A 63 2.51 -2.91 10.28
C THR A 63 1.28 -3.79 10.11
N CYS A 64 1.32 -4.80 9.25
CA CYS A 64 0.18 -5.70 9.06
C CYS A 64 -0.17 -6.45 10.36
N LEU A 65 0.83 -6.95 11.08
CA LEU A 65 0.62 -7.67 12.34
C LEU A 65 0.09 -6.76 13.46
N LEU A 66 0.71 -5.59 13.65
CA LEU A 66 0.31 -4.62 14.68
C LEU A 66 -1.06 -4.02 14.38
N SER A 67 -1.34 -3.65 13.13
CA SER A 67 -2.66 -3.13 12.77
C SER A 67 -3.74 -4.19 12.95
N LEU A 68 -3.46 -5.46 12.69
CA LEU A 68 -4.40 -6.55 12.95
C LEU A 68 -4.68 -6.72 14.45
N LEU A 69 -3.64 -6.64 15.28
CA LEU A 69 -3.76 -6.69 16.73
C LEU A 69 -4.60 -5.52 17.28
N PHE A 70 -4.33 -4.29 16.85
CA PHE A 70 -5.00 -3.09 17.33
C PHE A 70 -6.39 -2.86 16.70
N ALA A 71 -6.67 -3.44 15.53
CA ALA A 71 -7.96 -3.36 14.86
C ALA A 71 -8.91 -4.51 15.24
N SER A 72 -8.71 -5.13 16.41
CA SER A 72 -9.55 -6.21 16.93
C SER A 72 -9.72 -7.37 15.96
N PHE A 73 -8.65 -7.76 15.27
CA PHE A 73 -8.62 -8.89 14.33
C PHE A 73 -9.62 -8.77 13.16
N ARG A 74 -9.97 -7.55 12.73
CA ARG A 74 -10.78 -7.28 11.52
C ARG A 74 -9.99 -7.56 10.23
N PHE A 75 -9.62 -8.82 10.02
CA PHE A 75 -8.75 -9.27 8.94
C PHE A 75 -9.24 -8.80 7.56
N TRP A 76 -10.55 -8.87 7.31
CA TRP A 76 -11.20 -8.52 6.04
C TRP A 76 -10.87 -7.11 5.56
N GLU A 77 -10.75 -6.17 6.49
CA GLU A 77 -10.46 -4.77 6.24
C GLU A 77 -8.96 -4.49 6.13
N LEU A 78 -8.08 -5.45 6.39
CA LEU A 78 -6.64 -5.30 6.20
C LEU A 78 -6.16 -5.95 4.90
N ILE A 79 -6.96 -6.84 4.29
CA ILE A 79 -6.61 -7.53 3.04
C ILE A 79 -6.22 -6.56 1.92
N PRO A 80 -6.99 -5.49 1.62
CA PRO A 80 -6.62 -4.58 0.53
C PRO A 80 -5.28 -3.90 0.78
N PHE A 81 -5.00 -3.56 2.04
CA PHE A 81 -3.72 -2.97 2.41
C PHE A 81 -2.59 -3.96 2.25
N ALA A 82 -2.73 -5.16 2.79
CA ALA A 82 -1.68 -6.18 2.72
C ALA A 82 -1.41 -6.63 1.27
N MET A 83 -2.45 -6.84 0.47
CA MET A 83 -2.27 -7.33 -0.89
C MET A 83 -1.85 -6.26 -1.88
N PHE A 84 -2.22 -5.00 -1.66
CA PHE A 84 -1.98 -3.94 -2.63
C PHE A 84 -1.27 -2.72 -2.05
N PHE A 85 -1.95 -1.93 -1.21
CA PHE A 85 -1.45 -0.59 -0.84
C PHE A 85 -0.10 -0.63 -0.12
N GLY A 86 0.13 -1.61 0.73
CA GLY A 86 1.39 -1.81 1.44
C GLY A 86 2.51 -2.43 0.59
N LEU A 87 2.19 -3.12 -0.50
CA LEU A 87 3.19 -3.70 -1.40
C LEU A 87 3.53 -2.79 -2.59
N HIS A 88 2.58 -1.94 -2.98
CA HIS A 88 2.69 -1.07 -4.15
C HIS A 88 3.94 -0.17 -4.14
N PRO A 89 4.29 0.55 -3.05
CA PRO A 89 5.50 1.36 -3.02
C PRO A 89 6.80 0.55 -3.22
N LEU A 90 6.85 -0.69 -2.74
CA LEU A 90 7.99 -1.58 -2.93
C LEU A 90 8.11 -2.05 -4.38
N VAL A 91 6.99 -2.33 -5.05
CA VAL A 91 6.99 -2.68 -6.47
C VAL A 91 7.39 -1.48 -7.33
N ASN A 92 7.01 -0.26 -6.95
CA ASN A 92 7.48 0.96 -7.62
C ASN A 92 9.00 1.16 -7.48
N GLU A 93 9.60 0.74 -6.37
CA GLU A 93 11.05 0.73 -6.19
C GLU A 93 11.74 -0.35 -7.03
N LEU A 94 11.17 -1.56 -7.07
CA LEU A 94 11.67 -2.65 -7.90
C LEU A 94 11.61 -2.31 -9.38
N GLN A 95 10.52 -1.68 -9.85
CA GLN A 95 10.37 -1.21 -11.23
C GLN A 95 11.48 -0.23 -11.62
N LEU A 96 11.79 0.75 -10.76
CA LEU A 96 12.86 1.71 -11.04
C LEU A 96 14.26 1.07 -10.99
N LYS A 97 14.49 0.10 -10.09
CA LYS A 97 15.76 -0.64 -10.03
C LYS A 97 15.98 -1.52 -11.26
N LEU A 98 14.93 -2.20 -11.73
CA LEU A 98 14.99 -3.13 -12.86
C LEU A 98 14.82 -2.45 -14.22
N LYS A 99 14.61 -1.13 -14.26
CA LYS A 99 14.37 -0.34 -15.49
C LYS A 99 13.26 -0.93 -16.38
N ILE A 100 12.22 -1.49 -15.77
CA ILE A 100 11.11 -2.12 -16.50
C ILE A 100 10.33 -1.04 -17.26
N ASN A 101 9.92 -1.36 -18.50
CA ASN A 101 9.16 -0.45 -19.34
C ASN A 101 7.87 0.01 -18.63
N ARG A 102 7.62 1.33 -18.64
CA ARG A 102 6.56 1.98 -17.85
C ARG A 102 5.17 1.38 -18.12
N TRP A 103 4.92 1.01 -19.37
CA TRP A 103 3.64 0.47 -19.82
C TRP A 103 3.41 -0.96 -19.32
N LEU A 104 4.44 -1.82 -19.40
CA LEU A 104 4.36 -3.20 -18.92
C LEU A 104 4.12 -3.23 -17.40
N ALA A 105 4.88 -2.43 -16.65
CA ALA A 105 4.70 -2.33 -15.20
C ALA A 105 3.33 -1.76 -14.82
N PHE A 106 2.81 -0.81 -15.60
CA PHE A 106 1.46 -0.28 -15.40
C PHE A 106 0.39 -1.36 -15.59
N PHE A 107 0.43 -2.13 -16.67
CA PHE A 107 -0.52 -3.23 -16.90
C PHE A 107 -0.47 -4.30 -15.80
N VAL A 108 0.73 -4.72 -15.40
CA VAL A 108 0.88 -5.72 -14.32
C VAL A 108 0.30 -5.21 -13.02
N LYS A 109 0.53 -3.94 -12.66
CA LYS A 109 -0.06 -3.36 -11.45
C LYS A 109 -1.56 -3.15 -11.55
N ALA A 110 -2.09 -2.78 -12.72
CA ALA A 110 -3.52 -2.63 -12.93
C ALA A 110 -4.23 -3.97 -12.76
N VAL A 111 -3.73 -5.03 -13.40
CA VAL A 111 -4.25 -6.40 -13.23
C VAL A 111 -4.15 -6.86 -11.78
N TRP A 112 -3.06 -6.52 -11.10
CA TRP A 112 -2.91 -6.83 -9.68
C TRP A 112 -3.92 -6.06 -8.82
N PHE A 113 -4.13 -4.76 -9.07
CA PHE A 113 -5.12 -3.96 -8.36
C PHE A 113 -6.52 -4.54 -8.54
N ASP A 114 -6.94 -4.76 -9.79
CA ASP A 114 -8.23 -5.34 -10.13
C ASP A 114 -8.40 -6.73 -9.49
N GLY A 115 -7.33 -7.54 -9.52
CA GLY A 115 -7.29 -8.84 -8.84
C GLY A 115 -7.49 -8.72 -7.33
N THR A 116 -6.88 -7.73 -6.67
CA THR A 116 -7.07 -7.51 -5.22
C THR A 116 -8.48 -7.02 -4.90
N VAL A 117 -9.04 -6.10 -5.68
CA VAL A 117 -10.41 -5.62 -5.50
C VAL A 117 -11.39 -6.77 -5.71
N TYR A 118 -11.20 -7.58 -6.75
CA TYR A 118 -12.02 -8.75 -7.02
C TYR A 118 -11.92 -9.80 -5.90
N PHE A 119 -10.70 -10.05 -5.39
CA PHE A 119 -10.49 -11.01 -4.30
C PHE A 119 -11.13 -10.52 -3.00
N THR A 120 -10.96 -9.24 -2.64
CA THR A 120 -11.65 -8.64 -1.49
C THR A 120 -13.16 -8.70 -1.68
N TRP A 121 -13.66 -8.39 -2.88
CA TRP A 121 -15.09 -8.50 -3.17
C TRP A 121 -15.60 -9.93 -2.98
N LYS A 122 -14.93 -10.93 -3.57
CA LYS A 122 -15.31 -12.34 -3.45
C LYS A 122 -15.28 -12.81 -1.99
N LEU A 123 -14.26 -12.45 -1.21
CA LEU A 123 -14.19 -12.87 0.19
C LEU A 123 -15.23 -12.18 1.08
N VAL A 124 -15.46 -10.88 0.89
CA VAL A 124 -16.36 -10.09 1.76
C VAL A 124 -17.83 -10.29 1.38
N PHE A 125 -18.15 -10.35 0.08
CA PHE A 125 -19.53 -10.45 -0.40
C PHE A 125 -20.02 -11.89 -0.64
N ALA A 126 -19.16 -12.88 -0.89
CA ALA A 126 -19.62 -14.27 -1.04
C ALA A 126 -20.17 -14.87 0.28
N ILE A 127 -19.81 -14.29 1.43
CA ILE A 127 -20.27 -14.75 2.75
C ILE A 127 -21.56 -14.05 3.17
N THR A 128 -21.84 -12.85 2.66
CA THR A 128 -22.85 -11.95 3.25
C THR A 128 -24.13 -11.77 2.42
N THR A 129 -24.08 -11.78 1.07
CA THR A 129 -25.31 -11.67 0.25
C THR A 129 -25.12 -12.18 -1.18
N PRO A 130 -25.89 -13.18 -1.66
CA PRO A 130 -25.87 -13.60 -3.07
C PRO A 130 -26.76 -12.65 -3.90
N VAL A 131 -26.29 -11.42 -4.16
CA VAL A 131 -27.02 -10.47 -5.01
C VAL A 131 -26.66 -10.75 -6.48
N ALA A 132 -27.48 -11.56 -7.16
CA ALA A 132 -27.25 -12.05 -8.52
C ALA A 132 -27.04 -10.94 -9.57
N PHE A 133 -27.65 -9.76 -9.37
CA PHE A 133 -27.63 -8.67 -10.34
C PHE A 133 -26.32 -7.86 -10.36
N VAL A 134 -25.66 -7.73 -9.19
CA VAL A 134 -24.41 -6.97 -9.07
C VAL A 134 -23.23 -7.81 -9.59
N ASN A 135 -23.29 -9.13 -9.37
CA ASN A 135 -22.27 -10.11 -9.80
C ASN A 135 -22.01 -10.10 -11.33
N GLN A 136 -22.99 -9.69 -12.13
CA GLN A 136 -22.93 -9.73 -13.60
C GLN A 136 -22.25 -8.49 -14.23
N TYR A 137 -22.21 -7.35 -13.53
CA TYR A 137 -21.61 -6.08 -14.01
C TYR A 137 -20.47 -5.54 -13.14
N ILE A 138 -20.12 -6.21 -12.04
CA ILE A 138 -19.01 -5.85 -11.16
C ILE A 138 -17.66 -5.86 -11.86
N LEU A 139 -17.39 -6.87 -12.70
CA LEU A 139 -16.12 -6.99 -13.40
C LEU A 139 -15.82 -5.79 -14.31
N PRO A 140 -16.73 -5.36 -15.22
CA PRO A 140 -16.46 -4.19 -16.05
C PRO A 140 -16.41 -2.88 -15.27
N ILE A 141 -17.20 -2.73 -14.20
CA ILE A 141 -17.15 -1.51 -13.35
C ILE A 141 -15.84 -1.44 -12.58
N ILE A 142 -15.38 -2.54 -11.98
CA ILE A 142 -14.06 -2.61 -11.33
C ILE A 142 -12.96 -2.34 -12.35
N LEU A 143 -13.02 -2.96 -13.53
CA LEU A 143 -11.96 -2.84 -14.52
C LEU A 143 -11.88 -1.41 -15.09
N VAL A 144 -13.01 -0.73 -15.30
CA VAL A 144 -13.00 0.65 -15.83
C VAL A 144 -12.75 1.69 -14.73
N VAL A 145 -13.51 1.65 -13.64
CA VAL A 145 -13.42 2.64 -12.55
C VAL A 145 -12.17 2.39 -11.71
N GLY A 146 -11.87 1.13 -11.40
CA GLY A 146 -10.67 0.74 -10.65
C GLY A 146 -9.40 1.09 -11.41
N THR A 147 -9.32 0.86 -12.71
CA THR A 147 -8.14 1.26 -13.51
C THR A 147 -7.98 2.79 -13.57
N LEU A 148 -9.07 3.55 -13.68
CA LEU A 148 -9.03 5.02 -13.64
C LEU A 148 -8.55 5.55 -12.28
N VAL A 149 -9.08 5.02 -11.18
CA VAL A 149 -8.63 5.37 -9.82
C VAL A 149 -7.19 4.95 -9.60
N PHE A 150 -6.79 3.78 -10.12
CA PHE A 150 -5.42 3.29 -10.04
C PHE A 150 -4.44 4.20 -10.78
N LEU A 151 -4.80 4.72 -11.96
CA LEU A 151 -3.99 5.72 -12.68
C LEU A 151 -3.72 6.96 -11.84
N ALA A 152 -4.77 7.52 -11.23
CA ALA A 152 -4.65 8.69 -10.37
C ALA A 152 -3.80 8.37 -9.12
N TYR A 153 -4.01 7.20 -8.52
CA TYR A 153 -3.28 6.72 -7.35
C TYR A 153 -1.79 6.49 -7.63
N ASP A 154 -1.41 5.78 -8.70
CA ASP A 154 0.01 5.50 -9.01
C ASP A 154 0.73 6.82 -9.31
N TYR A 155 0.10 7.72 -10.06
CA TYR A 155 0.64 9.05 -10.32
C TYR A 155 0.88 9.85 -9.03
N PHE A 156 -0.09 9.84 -8.12
CA PHE A 156 0.01 10.51 -6.83
C PHE A 156 1.14 9.91 -5.98
N MET A 157 1.22 8.58 -5.90
CA MET A 157 2.24 7.88 -5.13
C MET A 157 3.65 8.12 -5.67
N PHE A 158 3.84 8.15 -7.00
CA PHE A 158 5.13 8.52 -7.59
C PHE A 158 5.54 9.95 -7.23
N LYS A 159 4.63 10.92 -7.31
CA LYS A 159 4.91 12.30 -6.90
C LYS A 159 5.27 12.40 -5.42
N TRP A 160 4.49 11.77 -4.55
CA TRP A 160 4.75 11.76 -3.12
C TRP A 160 6.10 11.16 -2.78
N ARG A 161 6.49 10.08 -3.47
CA ARG A 161 7.81 9.48 -3.29
C ARG A 161 8.94 10.42 -3.68
N VAL A 162 8.84 11.14 -4.80
CA VAL A 162 9.86 12.14 -5.19
C VAL A 162 9.95 13.26 -4.14
N TRP A 163 8.81 13.71 -3.63
CA TRP A 163 8.77 14.74 -2.59
C TRP A 163 9.37 14.27 -1.26
N ALA A 164 8.99 13.09 -0.79
CA ALA A 164 9.52 12.47 0.43
C ALA A 164 11.03 12.21 0.33
N ASN A 165 11.51 11.76 -0.83
CA ASN A 165 12.95 11.65 -1.11
C ASN A 165 13.67 13.01 -0.97
N GLY A 166 13.07 14.07 -1.51
CA GLY A 166 13.58 15.43 -1.38
C GLY A 166 13.74 15.85 0.10
N LEU A 167 12.72 15.62 0.92
CA LEU A 167 12.75 15.96 2.34
C LEU A 167 13.79 15.16 3.13
N VAL A 168 13.79 13.83 2.99
CA VAL A 168 14.71 12.94 3.72
C VAL A 168 16.17 13.20 3.29
N SER A 169 16.41 13.54 2.03
CA SER A 169 17.76 13.88 1.54
C SER A 169 18.30 15.18 2.13
N ARG A 170 17.44 16.15 2.47
CA ARG A 170 17.82 17.40 3.15
C ARG A 170 18.14 17.16 4.62
N ILE A 171 17.37 16.32 5.30
CA ILE A 171 17.55 16.02 6.73
C ILE A 171 18.83 15.22 6.98
N SER A 172 19.20 14.32 6.07
CA SER A 172 20.38 13.46 6.22
C SER A 172 21.68 14.03 5.63
N LYS A 173 21.67 15.24 5.05
CA LYS A 173 22.88 15.93 4.61
C LYS A 173 23.54 16.74 5.73
N LYS A 174 22.92 16.79 6.92
CA LYS A 174 23.57 17.15 8.18
C LYS A 174 24.03 15.88 8.88
#